data_AF-A0A141RGK2-F1
#
_entry.id   AF-A0A141RGK2-F1
#
_cell.length_a   1.000
_cell.length_b   1.000
_cell.length_c   1.000
_cell.angle_alpha   90.00
_cell.angle_beta   90.00
_cell.angle_gamma   90.00
#
_symmetry.space_group_name_H-M   'P 1'
#
loop_
_entity.id
_entity.type
_entity.pdbx_description
1 polymer ?
#
loop_
_entity_poly.entity_id
_entity_poly.type
_entity_poly.pdbx_seq_one_letter_code
_entity_poly.pdbx_strand_id
1 'polypeptide(L)'
;SYVPKFLDGLSYGATASSQTGTFDPWLLERVELVRGPASVLFGQVNPGGLIAMTSKRPVSQPIHELQFRTGNHHLAEGAFDFGGPLSDDGRLLYRLNGIARTQNSQVEDYKETRMAIAPALT
;
A
#
# COMPACT_ATOMS: atom_id res chain seq x y z
N SER A 1 -5.97 -19.27 -7.25
CA SER A 1 -5.38 -19.56 -5.93
C SER A 1 -5.35 -18.26 -5.14
N TYR A 2 -6.16 -18.16 -4.08
CA TYR A 2 -6.27 -16.94 -3.26
C TYR A 2 -5.21 -17.00 -2.16
N VAL A 3 -4.12 -16.25 -2.32
CA VAL A 3 -3.14 -16.08 -1.23
C VAL A 3 -3.70 -15.04 -0.26
N PRO A 4 -3.91 -15.37 1.02
CA PRO A 4 -4.41 -14.41 2.01
C PRO A 4 -3.44 -13.23 2.12
N LYS A 5 -3.99 -12.01 2.19
CA LYS A 5 -3.22 -10.78 2.35
C LYS A 5 -3.50 -10.20 3.72
N PHE A 6 -2.45 -9.71 4.36
CA PHE A 6 -2.54 -9.00 5.63
C PHE A 6 -1.94 -7.60 5.46
N LEU A 7 -2.59 -6.58 6.00
CA LEU A 7 -2.08 -5.21 6.09
C LEU A 7 -1.91 -4.85 7.55
N ASP A 8 -0.68 -4.52 7.95
CA ASP A 8 -0.33 -4.21 9.35
C ASP A 8 -0.78 -5.29 10.37
N GLY A 9 -0.80 -6.55 9.93
CA GLY A 9 -1.21 -7.70 10.75
C GLY A 9 -2.71 -8.02 10.71
N LEU A 10 -3.53 -7.20 10.05
CA LEU A 10 -4.96 -7.44 9.89
C LEU A 10 -5.28 -8.06 8.53
N SER A 11 -6.24 -8.99 8.49
CA SER A 11 -6.68 -9.60 7.24
C SER A 11 -7.25 -8.53 6.30
N TYR A 12 -6.73 -8.48 5.08
CA TYR A 12 -7.05 -7.46 4.09
C TYR A 12 -7.66 -8.11 2.85
N GLY A 13 -8.84 -7.62 2.44
CA GLY A 13 -9.57 -8.14 1.27
C GLY A 13 -10.41 -9.40 1.54
N ALA A 14 -10.59 -9.81 2.80
CA ALA A 14 -11.34 -11.01 3.21
C ALA A 14 -12.86 -10.79 3.39
N THR A 15 -13.48 -9.87 2.66
CA THR A 15 -14.95 -9.75 2.64
C THR A 15 -15.52 -10.74 1.63
N ALA A 16 -16.63 -11.41 1.96
CA ALA A 16 -17.31 -12.41 1.13
C ALA A 16 -17.89 -11.86 -0.20
N SER A 17 -17.80 -10.55 -0.43
CA SER A 17 -18.11 -9.89 -1.69
C SER A 17 -16.81 -9.61 -2.45
N SER A 18 -16.86 -9.61 -3.78
CA SER A 18 -15.77 -9.43 -4.76
C SER A 18 -14.97 -8.11 -4.67
N GLN A 19 -14.86 -7.51 -3.49
CA GLN A 19 -14.15 -6.27 -3.17
C GLN A 19 -12.75 -6.58 -2.64
N THR A 20 -11.96 -7.38 -3.35
CA THR A 20 -10.52 -7.44 -3.08
C THR A 20 -9.91 -6.09 -3.46
N GLY A 21 -9.90 -5.15 -2.51
CA GLY A 21 -9.32 -3.82 -2.72
C GLY A 21 -7.87 -3.97 -3.16
N THR A 22 -7.51 -3.39 -4.30
CA THR A 22 -6.11 -3.36 -4.72
C THR A 22 -5.40 -2.28 -3.94
N PHE A 23 -4.36 -2.64 -3.19
CA PHE A 23 -3.51 -1.68 -2.51
C PHE A 23 -2.40 -1.21 -3.46
N ASP A 24 -2.07 0.08 -3.41
CA ASP A 24 -0.98 0.59 -4.21
C ASP A 24 0.37 0.40 -3.50
N PRO A 25 1.40 -0.18 -4.16
CA PRO A 25 2.72 -0.36 -3.55
C PRO A 25 3.36 0.94 -3.05
N TRP A 26 3.01 2.10 -3.62
CA TRP A 26 3.52 3.39 -3.15
C TRP A 26 3.22 3.67 -1.68
N LEU A 27 2.11 3.13 -1.16
CA LEU A 27 1.66 3.32 0.21
C LEU A 27 2.28 2.31 1.20
N LEU A 28 3.05 1.35 0.69
CA LEU A 28 3.64 0.28 1.48
C LEU A 28 5.12 0.55 1.74
N GLU A 29 5.56 0.23 2.96
CA GLU A 29 6.97 0.23 3.34
C GLU A 29 7.62 -1.09 2.93
N ARG A 30 6.90 -2.20 3.11
CA ARG A 30 7.38 -3.53 2.73
C ARG A 30 6.24 -4.49 2.38
N VAL A 31 6.59 -5.48 1.54
CA VAL A 31 5.76 -6.63 1.21
C VAL A 31 6.57 -7.90 1.43
N GLU A 32 6.07 -8.80 2.26
CA GLU A 32 6.75 -10.03 2.69
C GLU A 32 5.93 -11.25 2.27
N LEU A 33 6.60 -12.23 1.67
CA LEU A 33 6.00 -13.53 1.35
C LEU A 33 6.40 -14.55 2.44
N VAL A 34 5.45 -14.92 3.27
CA VAL A 34 5.63 -15.99 4.25
C VAL A 34 5.21 -17.29 3.59
N ARG A 35 6.16 -18.21 3.42
CA ARG A 35 5.93 -19.51 2.76
C ARG A 35 5.64 -20.59 3.80
N GLY A 36 4.66 -21.44 3.50
CA GLY A 36 4.28 -22.57 4.34
C GLY A 36 3.26 -22.24 5.43
N PRO A 37 2.94 -23.19 6.32
CA PRO A 37 1.90 -23.03 7.33
C PRO A 37 2.25 -21.94 8.36
N ALA A 38 1.61 -20.78 8.24
CA ALA A 38 1.78 -19.65 9.18
C ALA A 38 0.62 -19.53 10.20
N SER A 39 -0.19 -20.59 10.34
CA SER A 39 -1.45 -20.58 11.11
C SER A 39 -1.28 -20.30 12.60
N VAL A 40 -0.10 -20.56 13.15
CA VAL A 40 0.20 -20.30 14.58
C VAL A 40 0.14 -18.82 14.91
N LEU A 41 0.57 -17.94 13.99
CA LEU A 41 0.64 -16.50 14.22
C LEU A 41 -0.51 -15.72 13.56
N PHE A 42 -1.06 -16.24 12.46
CA PHE A 42 -2.04 -15.52 11.63
C PHE A 42 -3.42 -16.19 11.57
N GLY A 43 -3.65 -17.27 12.33
CA GLY A 43 -4.92 -17.98 12.39
C GLY A 43 -5.23 -18.77 11.11
N GLN A 44 -6.43 -18.60 10.55
CA GLN A 44 -6.86 -19.35 9.36
C GLN A 44 -6.15 -18.84 8.10
N VAL A 45 -5.00 -19.44 7.77
CA VAL A 45 -4.22 -19.14 6.56
C VAL A 45 -4.02 -20.39 5.71
N ASN A 46 -3.96 -20.19 4.40
CA ASN A 46 -3.77 -21.29 3.45
C ASN A 46 -2.40 -21.95 3.66
N PRO A 47 -2.27 -23.28 3.44
CA PRO A 47 -1.01 -24.00 3.64
C PRO A 47 0.12 -23.54 2.70
N GLY A 48 -0.22 -22.85 1.61
CA GLY A 48 0.75 -22.19 0.72
C GLY A 48 1.43 -20.95 1.32
N GLY A 49 0.93 -20.43 2.43
CA GLY A 49 1.43 -19.23 3.09
C GLY A 49 0.55 -18.00 2.89
N LEU A 50 1.13 -16.81 3.13
CA LEU A 50 0.44 -15.52 3.08
C LEU A 50 1.36 -14.40 2.58
N ILE A 51 0.74 -13.29 2.19
CA ILE A 51 1.43 -12.03 1.91
C ILE A 51 1.17 -11.07 3.07
N ALA A 52 2.23 -10.63 3.73
CA ALA A 52 2.18 -9.59 4.75
C ALA A 52 2.63 -8.26 4.15
N MET A 53 1.82 -7.23 4.31
CA MET A 53 2.07 -5.88 3.83
C MET A 53 2.14 -4.95 5.03
N THR A 54 3.11 -4.05 5.04
CA THR A 54 3.23 -3.03 6.09
C THR A 54 3.10 -1.66 5.45
N SER A 55 2.21 -0.83 5.98
CA SER A 55 2.04 0.54 5.53
C SER A 55 3.25 1.40 5.91
N LYS A 56 3.46 2.48 5.16
CA LYS A 56 4.40 3.54 5.52
C LYS A 56 3.98 4.20 6.83
N ARG A 57 4.93 4.35 7.76
CA ARG A 57 4.70 4.93 9.10
C ARG A 57 5.44 6.24 9.31
N PRO A 58 4.99 7.11 10.24
CA PRO A 58 5.72 8.31 10.63
C PRO A 58 7.17 7.99 11.01
N VAL A 59 8.07 8.90 10.65
CA VAL A 59 9.52 8.79 10.85
C VAL A 59 10.04 10.05 11.53
N SER A 60 11.12 9.92 12.30
CA SER A 60 11.74 11.05 13.00
C SER A 60 12.64 11.90 12.09
N GLN A 61 13.13 11.33 11.00
CA GLN A 61 13.89 12.06 9.98
C GLN A 61 12.92 12.58 8.92
N PRO A 62 12.95 13.89 8.58
CA PRO A 62 12.07 14.44 7.56
C PRO A 62 12.25 13.74 6.20
N ILE A 63 11.12 13.35 5.59
CA ILE A 63 11.05 12.80 4.23
C ILE A 63 10.15 13.75 3.43
N HIS A 64 10.65 14.22 2.29
CA HIS A 64 9.87 15.00 1.33
C HIS A 64 10.14 14.44 -0.08
N GLU A 65 9.28 13.54 -0.53
CA GLU A 65 9.44 12.86 -1.82
C GLU A 65 8.26 13.17 -2.75
N LEU A 66 8.60 13.48 -3.99
CA LEU A 66 7.66 13.64 -5.10
C LEU A 66 8.12 12.75 -6.26
N GLN A 67 7.18 12.04 -6.86
CA GLN A 67 7.43 11.17 -7.99
C GLN A 67 6.42 11.45 -9.11
N PHE A 68 6.93 11.51 -10.34
CA PHE A 68 6.12 11.60 -11.54
C PHE A 68 6.56 10.52 -12.52
N ARG A 69 5.60 9.80 -13.10
CA ARG A 69 5.84 8.76 -14.10
C ARG A 69 4.92 8.93 -15.29
N THR A 70 5.48 8.73 -16.47
CA THR A 70 4.77 8.71 -17.75
C THR A 70 5.28 7.54 -18.58
N GLY A 71 4.48 7.05 -19.53
CA GLY A 71 4.84 5.88 -20.30
C GLY A 71 3.84 5.48 -21.39
N ASN A 72 3.95 4.23 -21.83
CA ASN A 72 3.05 3.66 -22.84
C ASN A 72 1.60 3.59 -22.33
N HIS A 73 0.67 3.38 -23.27
CA HIS A 73 -0.78 3.34 -22.98
C HIS A 73 -1.30 4.59 -22.25
N HIS A 74 -0.76 5.77 -22.58
CA HIS A 74 -1.13 7.03 -21.92
C HIS A 74 -0.99 6.97 -20.39
N LEU A 75 0.04 6.28 -19.88
CA LEU A 75 0.35 6.27 -18.46
C LEU A 75 0.69 7.70 -18.00
N ALA A 76 -0.02 8.17 -16.98
CA ALA A 76 0.34 9.35 -16.21
C ALA A 76 0.12 9.05 -14.72
N GLU A 77 1.17 9.19 -13.93
CA GLU A 77 1.17 8.90 -12.49
C GLU A 77 1.91 10.00 -11.75
N GLY A 78 1.33 10.45 -10.64
CA GLY A 78 1.93 11.38 -9.70
C GLY A 78 1.76 10.83 -8.29
N ALA A 79 2.83 10.89 -7.50
CA ALA A 79 2.83 10.39 -6.14
C ALA A 79 3.65 11.32 -5.23
N PHE A 80 3.29 11.35 -3.96
CA PHE A 80 3.97 12.15 -2.94
C PHE A 80 4.07 11.38 -1.63
N ASP A 81 5.10 11.68 -0.84
CA ASP A 81 5.33 11.15 0.50
C ASP A 81 6.04 12.20 1.35
N PHE A 82 5.30 12.76 2.30
CA PHE A 82 5.82 13.74 3.25
C PHE A 82 5.70 13.18 4.65
N GLY A 83 6.76 13.27 5.45
CA GLY A 83 6.72 12.83 6.84
C GLY A 83 7.85 13.42 7.66
N GLY A 84 7.73 13.35 8.97
CA GLY A 84 8.70 13.92 9.89
C GLY A 84 8.08 14.27 11.25
N PRO A 85 8.84 14.97 12.11
CA PRO A 85 8.33 15.52 13.35
C PRO A 85 7.42 16.73 13.12
N LEU A 86 6.32 16.81 13.87
CA LEU A 86 5.42 17.96 13.98
C LEU A 86 5.74 18.82 15.22
N SER A 87 6.47 18.27 16.20
CA SER A 87 6.87 18.97 17.43
C SER A 87 8.39 19.03 17.57
N ASP A 88 8.89 20.12 18.17
CA ASP A 88 10.33 20.35 18.37
C ASP A 88 10.98 19.30 19.30
N ASP A 89 10.18 18.69 20.18
CA ASP A 89 10.61 17.61 21.08
C ASP A 89 10.58 16.22 20.42
N GLY A 90 10.17 16.13 19.15
CA GLY A 90 10.12 14.90 18.36
C GLY A 90 9.09 13.87 18.83
N ARG A 91 8.17 14.24 19.73
CA ARG A 91 7.14 13.33 20.27
C ARG A 91 5.97 13.11 19.33
N LEU A 92 5.66 14.09 18.49
CA LEU A 92 4.57 14.02 17.52
C LEU A 92 5.17 13.84 16.12
N LEU A 93 4.86 12.72 15.47
CA LEU A 93 5.34 12.42 14.13
C LEU A 93 4.17 12.27 13.15
N TYR A 94 4.35 12.71 11.92
CA TYR A 94 3.37 12.55 10.85
C TYR A 94 3.93 11.83 9.64
N ARG A 95 3.02 11.25 8.85
CA ARG A 95 3.26 10.89 7.45
C ARG A 95 2.00 11.08 6.63
N LEU A 96 2.14 11.69 5.47
CA LEU A 96 1.09 11.90 4.50
C LEU A 96 1.63 11.51 3.13
N ASN A 97 1.13 10.41 2.58
CA ASN A 97 1.48 9.97 1.25
C ASN A 97 0.23 9.73 0.41
N GLY A 98 0.40 9.83 -0.90
CA GLY A 98 -0.68 9.66 -1.84
C GLY A 98 -0.17 9.40 -3.24
N ILE A 99 -1.04 8.84 -4.07
CA ILE A 99 -0.77 8.51 -5.45
C ILE A 99 -2.04 8.70 -6.29
N ALA A 100 -1.87 9.22 -7.49
CA ALA A 100 -2.89 9.24 -8.52
C ALA A 100 -2.27 8.73 -9.83
N ARG A 101 -2.94 7.76 -10.45
CA ARG A 101 -2.50 7.13 -11.70
C ARG A 101 -3.67 7.01 -12.66
N THR A 102 -3.40 7.24 -13.93
CA THR A 102 -4.28 6.89 -15.04
C THR A 102 -3.49 6.18 -16.13
N GLN A 103 -4.10 5.17 -16.76
CA GLN A 103 -3.50 4.42 -17.86
C GLN A 103 -4.61 3.75 -18.68
N ASN A 104 -4.42 3.64 -20.00
CA ASN A 104 -5.25 2.79 -20.84
C ASN A 104 -4.86 1.32 -20.63
N SER A 105 -5.85 0.44 -20.65
CA SER A 105 -5.61 -0.99 -20.63
C SER A 105 -5.12 -1.48 -21.99
N GLN A 106 -4.63 -2.72 -22.02
CA GLN A 106 -4.34 -3.41 -23.26
C GLN A 106 -5.64 -3.81 -23.99
N VAL A 107 -6.75 -3.94 -23.26
CA VAL A 107 -8.09 -4.15 -23.84
C VAL A 107 -8.60 -2.81 -24.37
N GLU A 108 -9.11 -2.81 -25.60
CA GLU A 108 -9.70 -1.62 -26.23
C GLU A 108 -10.83 -1.03 -25.37
N ASP A 109 -10.91 0.30 -25.37
CA ASP A 109 -11.91 1.10 -24.64
C ASP A 109 -11.98 0.87 -23.12
N TYR A 110 -10.93 0.29 -22.52
CA TYR A 110 -10.84 0.13 -21.07
C TYR A 110 -9.76 1.02 -20.47
N LYS A 111 -10.14 1.85 -19.49
CA LYS A 111 -9.25 2.79 -18.81
C LYS A 111 -9.17 2.48 -17.33
N GLU A 112 -7.95 2.43 -16.83
CA GLU A 112 -7.67 2.26 -15.41
C GLU A 112 -7.34 3.61 -14.77
N THR A 113 -8.00 3.91 -13.66
CA THR A 113 -7.68 5.07 -12.83
C THR A 113 -7.63 4.64 -11.38
N ARG A 114 -6.58 5.06 -10.67
CA ARG A 114 -6.40 4.77 -9.25
C ARG A 114 -5.99 6.04 -8.54
N MET A 115 -6.60 6.27 -7.38
CA MET A 115 -6.22 7.33 -6.47
C MET A 115 -6.25 6.76 -5.06
N ALA A 116 -5.24 7.10 -4.27
CA ALA A 116 -5.18 6.69 -2.88
C ALA A 116 -4.38 7.71 -2.07
N ILE A 117 -4.73 7.82 -0.79
CA ILE A 117 -4.07 8.68 0.19
C ILE A 117 -4.05 7.94 1.53
N ALA A 118 -2.93 7.99 2.24
CA ALA A 118 -2.81 7.40 3.57
C ALA A 118 -2.13 8.39 4.54
N PRO A 119 -2.93 9.03 5.41
CA PRO A 119 -2.41 9.81 6.53
C PRO A 119 -2.10 8.91 7.73
N ALA A 120 -1.03 9.23 8.46
CA ALA A 120 -0.67 8.59 9.72
C ALA A 120 -0.09 9.61 10.70
N LEU A 121 -0.37 9.41 11.98
CA LEU A 121 0.12 10.22 13.10
C LEU A 121 0.58 9.27 14.21
N THR A 122 1.66 9.60 14.91
CA THR A 122 2.14 8.86 16.08
C THR A 122 2.59 9.83 17.15
#